data_AF-A0A258BMQ5-F1
#
_entry.id   AF-A0A258BMQ5-F1
#
_cell.length_a   1.000
_cell.length_b   1.000
_cell.length_c   1.000
_cell.angle_alpha   90.00
_cell.angle_beta   90.00
_cell.angle_gamma   90.00
#
_symmetry.space_group_name_H-M   'P 1'
#
loop_
_entity.id
_entity.type
_entity.pdbx_description
1 polymer ?
#
loop_
_entity_poly.entity_id
_entity_poly.type
_entity_poly.pdbx_seq_one_letter_code
_entity_poly.pdbx_strand_id
1 'polypeptide(L)' 'MKDTQIADLITAEIARQQQGIELIPSENYVSADVLTALGSVFTNKYSEGYPRRR' A
#
# COMPACT_ATOMS: atom_id res chain seq x y z
N MET A 1 11.17 -6.00 7.33
CA MET A 1 10.11 -7.04 7.26
C MET A 1 10.74 -8.36 7.67
N LYS A 2 10.01 -9.23 8.40
CA LYS A 2 10.58 -10.52 8.86
C LYS A 2 10.72 -11.54 7.72
N ASP A 3 9.78 -11.52 6.79
CA ASP A 3 9.85 -12.31 5.56
C ASP A 3 10.78 -11.61 4.57
N THR A 4 11.96 -12.18 4.35
CA THR A 4 12.98 -11.62 3.45
C THR A 4 12.62 -11.86 1.99
N GLN A 5 11.96 -12.98 1.66
CA GLN A 5 11.55 -13.28 0.29
C GLN A 5 10.54 -12.24 -0.21
N ILE A 6 9.55 -11.90 0.63
CA ILE A 6 8.59 -10.84 0.28
C ILE A 6 9.27 -9.47 0.18
N ALA A 7 10.32 -9.21 0.99
CA ALA A 7 11.04 -7.94 0.95
C ALA A 7 11.78 -7.74 -0.37
N ASP A 8 12.44 -8.80 -0.82
CA ASP A 8 13.18 -8.81 -2.08
C ASP A 8 12.23 -8.61 -3.27
N LEU A 9 11.06 -9.27 -3.25
CA LEU A 9 10.04 -9.12 -4.30
C LEU A 9 9.45 -7.71 -4.35
N ILE A 10 9.15 -7.10 -3.20
CA ILE A 10 8.66 -5.70 -3.15
C ILE A 10 9.74 -4.76 -3.72
N THR A 11 11.00 -4.97 -3.35
CA THR A 11 12.12 -4.14 -3.83
C THR A 11 12.29 -4.28 -5.35
N ALA A 12 12.17 -5.49 -5.89
CA ALA A 12 12.21 -5.74 -7.32
C ALA A 12 11.05 -5.05 -8.06
N GLU A 13 9.83 -5.05 -7.51
CA GLU A 13 8.69 -4.37 -8.13
C GLU A 13 8.84 -2.83 -8.10
N ILE A 14 9.38 -2.26 -7.02
CA ILE A 14 9.72 -0.83 -6.97
C ILE A 14 10.69 -0.48 -8.10
N ALA A 15 11.74 -1.28 -8.28
CA ALA A 15 12.71 -1.06 -9.36
C ALA A 15 12.05 -1.16 -10.75
N ARG A 16 11.17 -2.14 -10.96
CA ARG A 16 10.43 -2.31 -12.22
C ARG A 16 9.59 -1.08 -12.54
N GLN A 17 8.81 -0.57 -11.57
CA GLN A 17 7.98 0.62 -11.74
C GLN A 17 8.78 1.89 -12.00
N GLN A 18 9.97 2.02 -11.39
CA GLN A 18 10.84 3.19 -11.58
C GLN A 18 11.56 3.19 -12.93
N GLN A 19 11.81 2.02 -13.51
CA GLN A 19 12.54 1.85 -14.76
C GLN A 19 11.61 1.78 -15.98
N GLY A 20 10.34 1.43 -15.77
CA GLY A 20 9.32 1.37 -16.80
C GLY A 20 8.71 2.73 -17.15
N ILE A 21 8.18 2.85 -18.37
CA ILE A 21 7.26 3.92 -18.74
C ILE A 21 5.85 3.36 -18.63
N GLU A 22 5.13 3.73 -17.57
CA GLU A 22 3.79 3.23 -17.34
C GLU A 22 2.76 4.05 -18.14
N LEU A 23 2.10 3.39 -19.09
CA LEU A 23 1.14 4.02 -20.03
C LEU A 23 -0.31 3.54 -19.84
N ILE A 24 -0.56 2.75 -18.79
CA ILE A 24 -1.90 2.28 -18.46
C ILE A 24 -2.67 3.46 -17.84
N PRO A 25 -3.74 3.97 -18.50
CA PRO A 25 -4.37 5.23 -18.11
C PRO A 25 -5.09 5.18 -16.75
N SER A 26 -5.39 3.97 -16.26
CA SER A 26 -6.03 3.75 -14.96
C SER A 26 -5.05 3.52 -13.81
N GLU A 27 -3.75 3.36 -14.10
CA GLU A 27 -2.72 3.19 -13.07
C GLU A 27 -2.18 4.54 -12.59
N ASN A 28 -1.68 4.58 -11.36
CA ASN A 28 -1.16 5.79 -10.75
C ASN A 28 -0.21 5.46 -9.59
N TYR A 29 0.60 6.44 -9.18
CA TYR A 29 1.46 6.36 -8.00
C TYR A 29 0.82 7.17 -6.86
N VAL A 30 0.55 6.51 -5.74
CA VAL A 30 0.05 7.18 -4.53
C VAL A 30 1.20 7.85 -3.77
N SER A 31 0.87 8.82 -2.90
CA SER A 31 1.87 9.46 -2.04
C SER A 31 2.38 8.53 -0.92
N ALA A 32 3.55 8.84 -0.37
CA ALA A 32 4.11 8.13 0.77
C ALA A 32 3.20 8.18 2.02
N ASP A 33 2.47 9.28 2.19
CA ASP A 33 1.52 9.46 3.30
C ASP A 33 0.37 8.44 3.24
N VAL A 34 -0.14 8.17 2.03
CA VAL A 34 -1.21 7.17 1.82
C VAL A 34 -0.71 5.76 2.16
N LEU A 35 0.50 5.40 1.72
CA LEU A 35 1.12 4.11 2.04
C LEU A 35 1.34 3.95 3.55
N THR A 36 1.80 5.01 4.21
CA THR A 36 2.04 5.02 5.67
C THR A 36 0.74 4.83 6.45
N ALA A 37 -0.34 5.50 6.04
CA ALA A 37 -1.65 5.35 6.66
C ALA A 37 -2.21 3.92 6.51
N LEU A 38 -2.02 3.29 5.34
CA LEU A 38 -2.47 1.92 5.07
C LEU A 38 -1.76 0.89 5.96
N GLY A 39 -0.47 1.10 6.26
CA GLY A 39 0.33 0.25 7.15
C GLY A 39 0.12 0.52 8.65
N SER A 40 -0.84 1.35 9.03
CA SER A 40 -1.04 1.77 10.42
C SER A 40 -1.88 0.78 11.24
N VAL A 41 -1.99 1.06 12.55
CA VAL A 41 -2.79 0.26 13.50
C VAL A 41 -4.29 0.22 13.19
N PHE A 42 -4.79 1.02 12.24
CA PHE A 42 -6.20 0.98 11.84
C PHE A 42 -6.62 -0.37 11.28
N THR A 43 -5.70 -1.16 10.71
CA THR A 43 -5.98 -2.53 10.24
C THR A 43 -6.42 -3.48 11.36
N ASN A 44 -6.08 -3.17 12.62
CA ASN A 44 -6.42 -4.02 13.76
C ASN A 44 -7.87 -3.81 14.23
N LYS A 45 -8.54 -2.73 13.78
CA LYS A 45 -9.82 -2.32 14.35
C LYS A 45 -10.99 -2.88 13.56
N TYR A 46 -11.84 -3.64 14.25
CA TYR A 46 -13.20 -3.92 13.79
C TYR A 46 -14.15 -2.82 14.26
N SER A 47 -14.87 -2.19 13.33
CA SER A 47 -15.78 -1.05 13.58
C SER A 47 -17.01 -1.09 12.68
N GLU A 48 -17.86 -2.10 12.86
CA GLU A 48 -19.18 -2.16 12.24
C GLU A 48 -20.08 -0.98 12.66
N GLY A 49 -21.07 -0.69 11.83
CA GLY A 49 -22.00 0.42 12.03
C GLY A 49 -21.50 1.74 11.43
N TYR A 50 -22.11 2.85 11.84
CA TYR A 50 -21.70 4.18 11.40
C TYR A 50 -21.19 4.98 12.59
N PRO A 51 -20.34 6.01 12.37
CA PRO A 51 -19.99 6.95 13.41
C PRO A 51 -21.25 7.44 14.15
N ARG A 52 -21.28 7.25 15.47
CA ARG A 52 -22.39 7.64 16.36
C ARG A 52 -23.74 6.92 16.10
N ARG A 53 -23.75 5.83 15.34
CA ARG A 53 -24.92 4.96 15.19
C ARG A 53 -24.51 3.53 15.53
N ARG A 54 -25.06 3.01 16.63
CA ARG A 54 -24.89 1.61 17.01
C ARG A 54 -25.85 0.74 16.23
#